data_AF-A0A932MFL0-F1
#
_entry.id   AF-A0A932MFL0-F1
#
_cell.length_a   1.000
_cell.length_b   1.000
_cell.length_c   1.000
_cell.angle_alpha   90.00
_cell.angle_beta   90.00
_cell.angle_gamma   90.00
#
_symmetry.space_group_name_H-M   'P 1'
#
loop_
_entity.id
_entity.type
_entity.pdbx_description
1 polymer ?
#
loop_
_entity_poly.entity_id
_entity_poly.type
_entity_poly.pdbx_seq_one_letter_code
_entity_poly.pdbx_strand_id
1 'polypeptide(L)'
;MIPQLIVGGLLSGAIYALAAMGFVLLWQASRTINFAQGEFIMLPAFGVVLFQELLKLPFPLAVFYPSIFSTKPLRWGELVVSPEDLWVLGLVGLLILLVNVFLRHTKPGWAMQAVAQNREVARVVGINVSRTTAQVYLLNGLMMGVAAVLIAPIYFVQYNLGIVHGDRGVQPGQGRALRWLPGRPAGDVRRRIHLDGVPRCLRPGGPHRRLAAQT
;
A
#
# COMPACT_ATOMS: atom_id res chain seq x y z
N MET A 1 17.13 10.15 -19.36
CA MET A 1 15.70 9.79 -19.15
C MET A 1 15.35 8.36 -19.56
N ILE A 2 15.76 7.88 -20.74
CA ILE A 2 15.46 6.51 -21.23
C ILE A 2 15.91 5.40 -20.24
N PRO A 3 17.11 5.45 -19.62
CA PRO A 3 17.55 4.40 -18.69
C PRO A 3 16.62 4.26 -17.47
N GLN A 4 16.08 5.38 -16.98
CA GLN A 4 15.15 5.39 -15.85
C GLN A 4 13.81 4.74 -16.22
N LEU A 5 13.28 4.99 -17.43
CA LEU A 5 12.06 4.35 -17.90
C LEU A 5 12.20 2.83 -18.03
N ILE A 6 13.37 2.35 -18.48
CA ILE A 6 13.63 0.91 -18.59
C ILE A 6 13.63 0.26 -17.21
N VAL A 7 14.31 0.87 -16.23
CA VAL A 7 14.36 0.34 -14.85
C VAL A 7 12.97 0.37 -14.21
N GLY A 8 12.23 1.48 -14.34
CA GLY A 8 10.85 1.57 -13.85
C GLY A 8 9.92 0.54 -14.49
N GLY A 9 10.01 0.36 -15.81
CA GLY A 9 9.24 -0.65 -16.55
C GLY A 9 9.58 -2.07 -16.12
N LEU A 10 10.87 -2.37 -15.88
CA LEU A 10 11.31 -3.67 -15.39
C LEU A 10 10.78 -3.97 -13.98
N LEU A 11 10.81 -2.97 -13.09
CA LEU A 11 10.27 -3.09 -11.72
C LEU A 11 8.78 -3.41 -11.74
N SER A 12 7.98 -2.61 -12.44
CA SER A 12 6.54 -2.85 -12.55
C SER A 12 6.25 -4.20 -13.23
N GLY A 13 6.97 -4.51 -14.31
CA GLY A 13 6.83 -5.77 -15.02
C GLY A 13 7.14 -7.00 -14.14
N ALA A 14 8.16 -6.93 -13.30
CA ALA A 14 8.51 -8.01 -12.37
C ALA A 14 7.40 -8.25 -11.33
N ILE A 15 6.83 -7.19 -10.76
CA ILE A 15 5.72 -7.29 -9.80
C ILE A 15 4.50 -7.93 -10.46
N TYR A 16 4.15 -7.50 -11.68
CA TYR A 16 3.04 -8.11 -12.43
C TYR A 16 3.32 -9.55 -12.86
N ALA A 17 4.56 -9.90 -13.20
CA ALA A 17 4.95 -11.28 -13.51
C ALA A 17 4.78 -12.21 -12.30
N LEU A 18 5.16 -11.76 -11.11
CA LEU A 18 4.94 -12.51 -9.87
C LEU A 18 3.44 -12.68 -9.57
N ALA A 19 2.65 -11.61 -9.72
CA ALA A 19 1.20 -11.66 -9.55
C ALA A 19 0.54 -12.62 -10.57
N ALA A 20 0.97 -12.57 -11.83
CA ALA A 20 0.51 -13.45 -12.88
C ALA A 20 0.87 -14.92 -12.60
N MET A 21 2.08 -15.19 -12.10
CA MET A 21 2.49 -16.54 -11.71
C MET A 21 1.59 -17.09 -10.59
N GLY A 22 1.31 -16.30 -9.55
CA GLY A 22 0.37 -16.68 -8.49
C GLY A 22 -1.04 -16.97 -9.02
N PHE A 23 -1.53 -16.13 -9.95
CA PHE A 23 -2.80 -16.34 -10.64
C PHE A 23 -2.84 -17.64 -11.44
N VAL A 24 -1.80 -17.92 -12.22
CA VAL A 24 -1.73 -19.14 -13.03
C VAL A 24 -1.77 -20.38 -12.13
N LEU A 25 -1.05 -20.38 -11.01
CA LEU A 25 -1.05 -21.51 -10.07
C LEU A 25 -2.43 -21.73 -9.46
N LEU A 26 -3.07 -20.67 -8.97
CA LEU A 26 -4.43 -20.75 -8.42
C LEU A 26 -5.45 -21.22 -9.46
N TRP A 27 -5.37 -20.69 -10.68
CA TRP A 27 -6.27 -21.07 -11.78
C TRP A 27 -6.15 -22.56 -12.10
N GLN A 28 -4.91 -23.05 -12.28
CA GLN A 28 -4.66 -24.46 -12.58
C GLN A 28 -5.11 -25.40 -11.44
N ALA A 29 -4.99 -24.96 -10.19
CA ALA A 29 -5.30 -25.77 -9.01
C ALA A 29 -6.76 -25.70 -8.55
N SER A 30 -7.50 -24.63 -8.85
CA SER A 30 -8.92 -24.48 -8.48
C SER A 30 -9.90 -24.65 -9.64
N ARG A 31 -9.57 -24.30 -10.89
CA ARG A 31 -10.49 -24.34 -12.08
C ARG A 31 -11.81 -23.58 -11.83
N THR A 32 -11.83 -22.76 -10.79
CA THR A 32 -12.91 -21.85 -10.43
C THR A 32 -12.31 -20.46 -10.32
N ILE A 33 -13.08 -19.46 -10.70
CA ILE A 33 -12.68 -18.05 -10.55
C ILE A 33 -12.70 -17.75 -9.05
N ASN A 34 -11.53 -17.52 -8.48
CA ASN A 34 -11.40 -17.14 -7.08
C ASN A 34 -11.54 -15.61 -6.93
N PHE A 35 -12.72 -15.15 -6.53
CA PHE A 35 -12.98 -13.72 -6.28
C PHE A 35 -12.17 -13.17 -5.09
N ALA A 36 -11.72 -14.02 -4.17
CA ALA A 36 -10.88 -13.61 -3.05
C ALA A 36 -9.40 -13.40 -3.45
N GLN A 37 -9.05 -13.52 -4.74
CA GLN A 37 -7.66 -13.42 -5.17
C GLN A 37 -7.01 -12.06 -4.84
N GLY A 38 -7.78 -10.97 -4.92
CA GLY A 38 -7.30 -9.64 -4.50
C GLY A 38 -6.98 -9.55 -3.00
N GLU A 39 -7.65 -10.38 -2.19
CA GLU A 39 -7.47 -10.43 -0.74
C GLU A 39 -6.13 -11.07 -0.36
N PHE A 40 -5.60 -12.00 -1.15
CA PHE A 40 -4.28 -12.59 -0.88
C PHE A 40 -3.11 -11.60 -0.98
N ILE A 41 -3.29 -10.47 -1.67
CA ILE A 41 -2.29 -9.38 -1.73
C ILE A 41 -2.54 -8.38 -0.59
N MET A 42 -3.80 -8.01 -0.34
CA MET A 42 -4.14 -6.99 0.65
C MET A 42 -4.03 -7.48 2.09
N LEU A 43 -4.49 -8.69 2.41
CA LEU A 43 -4.53 -9.24 3.77
C LEU A 43 -3.14 -9.29 4.43
N PRO A 44 -2.06 -9.77 3.77
CA PRO A 44 -0.73 -9.66 4.36
C PRO A 44 -0.21 -8.22 4.47
N ALA A 45 -0.54 -7.34 3.52
CA ALA A 45 -0.16 -5.93 3.59
C ALA A 45 -0.82 -5.20 4.77
N PHE A 46 -2.13 -5.38 4.97
CA PHE A 46 -2.85 -4.88 6.14
C PHE A 46 -2.40 -5.58 7.42
N GLY A 47 -2.09 -6.88 7.37
CA GLY A 47 -1.56 -7.62 8.50
C GLY A 47 -0.26 -7.03 9.04
N VAL A 48 0.64 -6.57 8.16
CA VAL A 48 1.86 -5.85 8.57
C VAL A 48 1.52 -4.54 9.27
N VAL A 49 0.61 -3.73 8.73
CA VAL A 49 0.21 -2.45 9.34
C VAL A 49 -0.50 -2.68 10.69
N LEU A 50 -1.40 -3.65 10.78
CA LEU A 50 -2.08 -3.98 12.03
C LEU A 50 -1.11 -4.51 13.09
N PHE A 51 -0.13 -5.32 12.68
CA PHE A 51 0.93 -5.81 13.57
C PHE A 51 1.78 -4.66 14.12
N GLN A 52 2.05 -3.64 13.29
CA GLN A 52 2.73 -2.41 13.71
C GLN A 52 1.93 -1.64 14.76
N GLU A 53 0.66 -1.39 14.50
CA GLU A 53 -0.24 -0.66 15.40
C GLU A 53 -0.46 -1.41 16.73
N LEU A 54 -0.57 -2.74 16.68
CA LEU A 54 -0.84 -3.58 17.86
C LEU A 54 0.35 -3.68 18.82
N LEU A 55 1.57 -3.79 18.29
CA LEU A 55 2.78 -3.96 19.11
C LEU A 55 3.40 -2.65 19.60
N LYS A 56 2.84 -1.49 19.20
CA LYS A 56 3.41 -0.16 19.45
C LYS A 56 4.91 -0.11 19.18
N LEU A 57 5.38 -0.91 18.21
CA LEU A 57 6.78 -0.97 17.85
C LEU A 57 7.14 0.40 17.26
N PRO A 58 8.27 1.01 17.66
CA PRO A 58 8.72 2.23 17.01
C PRO A 58 8.86 1.95 15.52
N PHE A 59 8.23 2.77 14.69
CA PHE A 59 8.24 2.73 13.21
C PHE A 59 9.56 2.23 12.57
N PRO A 60 10.77 2.61 13.05
CA PRO A 60 12.03 2.06 12.53
C PRO A 60 12.21 0.53 12.64
N LEU A 61 11.60 -0.14 13.64
CA LEU A 61 11.73 -1.60 13.78
C LEU A 61 10.88 -2.38 12.77
N ALA A 62 9.75 -1.82 12.36
CA ALA A 62 8.84 -2.48 11.44
C ALA A 62 9.23 -2.34 9.97
N VAL A 63 10.28 -1.55 9.70
CA VAL A 63 10.93 -1.30 8.40
C VAL A 63 12.30 -1.98 8.33
N PHE A 64 12.60 -2.96 9.20
CA PHE A 64 13.91 -3.66 9.20
C PHE A 64 14.24 -4.47 7.92
N TYR A 65 13.47 -4.36 6.84
CA TYR A 65 13.92 -4.73 5.51
C TYR A 65 13.31 -3.76 4.47
N PRO A 66 14.08 -2.87 3.79
CA PRO A 66 15.53 -2.85 3.58
C PRO A 66 16.21 -1.54 4.06
N SER A 67 16.66 -1.48 5.31
CA SER A 67 17.67 -0.48 5.75
C SER A 67 19.10 -1.07 5.74
N ILE A 68 19.25 -2.32 5.29
CA ILE A 68 20.54 -3.04 5.30
C ILE A 68 21.49 -2.51 4.21
N PHE A 69 20.96 -1.80 3.20
CA PHE A 69 21.75 -1.25 2.10
C PHE A 69 21.49 0.24 1.93
N SER A 70 22.55 1.01 2.17
CA SER A 70 22.76 2.44 1.97
C SER A 70 21.64 3.19 1.23
N THR A 71 20.89 4.05 1.93
CA THR A 71 19.84 4.93 1.38
C THR A 71 20.35 5.99 0.39
N LYS A 72 21.64 5.95 0.05
CA LYS A 72 22.23 6.85 -0.94
C LYS A 72 21.86 6.35 -2.33
N PRO A 73 21.03 7.08 -3.10
CA PRO A 73 20.71 6.68 -4.46
C PRO A 73 22.00 6.60 -5.26
N LEU A 74 22.25 5.45 -5.89
CA LEU A 74 23.44 5.25 -6.71
C LEU A 74 23.23 6.02 -8.01
N ARG A 75 23.90 7.16 -8.12
CA ARG A 75 23.83 8.02 -9.31
C ARG A 75 24.95 7.63 -10.25
N TRP A 76 24.62 6.80 -11.25
CA TRP A 76 25.50 6.52 -12.38
C TRP A 76 25.06 7.38 -13.55
N GLY A 77 25.48 8.65 -13.56
CA GLY A 77 25.09 9.63 -14.57
C GLY A 77 23.62 10.05 -14.44
N GLU A 78 22.82 9.80 -15.48
CA GLU A 78 21.36 10.06 -15.49
C GLU A 78 20.52 8.94 -14.83
N LEU A 79 21.14 7.82 -14.46
CA LEU A 79 20.47 6.68 -13.86
C LEU A 79 20.47 6.84 -12.34
N VAL A 80 19.28 6.97 -11.75
CA VAL A 80 19.06 7.04 -10.31
C VAL A 80 18.40 5.75 -9.88
N VAL A 81 19.21 4.79 -9.42
CA VAL A 81 18.71 3.51 -8.89
C VAL A 81 18.82 3.54 -7.39
N SER A 82 17.68 3.47 -6.72
CA SER A 82 17.64 3.24 -5.28
C SER A 82 17.97 1.77 -5.01
N PRO A 83 18.78 1.45 -3.99
CA PRO A 83 19.08 0.05 -3.65
C PRO A 83 17.84 -0.79 -3.33
N GLU A 84 16.75 -0.16 -2.90
CA GLU A 84 15.44 -0.80 -2.67
C GLU A 84 14.86 -1.44 -3.95
N ASP A 85 15.02 -0.79 -5.11
CA ASP A 85 14.55 -1.31 -6.41
C ASP A 85 15.29 -2.59 -6.81
N LEU A 86 16.60 -2.63 -6.57
CA LEU A 86 17.44 -3.80 -6.85
C LEU A 86 17.05 -4.99 -5.96
N TRP A 87 16.74 -4.75 -4.69
CA TRP A 87 16.28 -5.80 -3.78
C TRP A 87 14.90 -6.33 -4.15
N VAL A 88 13.98 -5.47 -4.59
CA VAL A 88 12.67 -5.91 -5.10
C VAL A 88 12.84 -6.80 -6.32
N LEU A 89 13.63 -6.38 -7.31
CA LEU A 89 13.92 -7.21 -8.49
C LEU A 89 14.57 -8.54 -8.13
N GLY A 90 15.57 -8.50 -7.24
CA GLY A 90 16.26 -9.69 -6.76
C GLY A 90 15.34 -10.66 -6.04
N LEU A 91 14.51 -10.18 -5.11
CA LEU A 91 13.59 -11.03 -4.35
C LEU A 91 12.46 -11.58 -5.20
N VAL A 92 11.88 -10.77 -6.09
CA VAL A 92 10.84 -11.24 -7.03
C VAL A 92 11.42 -12.33 -7.93
N GLY A 93 12.61 -12.11 -8.50
CA GLY A 93 13.31 -13.13 -9.27
C GLY A 93 13.59 -14.39 -8.46
N LEU A 94 14.01 -14.26 -7.20
CA LEU A 94 14.25 -15.37 -6.29
C LEU A 94 12.97 -16.15 -5.99
N LEU A 95 11.84 -15.49 -5.72
CA LEU A 95 10.56 -16.14 -5.46
C LEU A 95 10.07 -16.91 -6.68
N ILE A 96 10.15 -16.30 -7.87
CA ILE A 96 9.84 -16.95 -9.14
C ILE A 96 10.72 -18.19 -9.34
N LEU A 97 12.03 -18.07 -9.10
CA LEU A 97 12.97 -19.17 -9.22
C LEU A 97 12.66 -20.29 -8.22
N LEU A 98 12.43 -19.95 -6.95
CA LEU A 98 12.12 -20.88 -5.87
C LEU A 98 10.86 -21.68 -6.20
N VAL A 99 9.82 -21.00 -6.69
CA VAL A 99 8.56 -21.63 -7.10
C VAL A 99 8.77 -22.53 -8.31
N ASN A 100 9.52 -22.08 -9.31
CA ASN A 100 9.84 -22.90 -10.47
C ASN A 100 10.64 -24.16 -10.07
N VAL A 101 11.63 -24.03 -9.18
CA VAL A 101 12.40 -25.15 -8.65
C VAL A 101 11.50 -26.07 -7.83
N PHE A 102 10.66 -25.53 -6.94
CA PHE A 102 9.70 -26.29 -6.14
C PHE A 102 8.77 -27.12 -7.03
N LEU A 103 8.16 -26.50 -8.04
CA LEU A 103 7.24 -27.19 -8.95
C LEU A 103 7.92 -28.27 -9.78
N ARG A 104 9.20 -28.09 -10.13
CA ARG A 104 9.95 -29.03 -10.97
C ARG A 104 10.68 -30.14 -10.21
N HIS A 105 11.09 -29.91 -8.96
CA HIS A 105 11.95 -30.82 -8.22
C HIS A 105 11.28 -31.47 -7.00
N THR A 106 10.06 -31.05 -6.63
CA THR A 106 9.38 -31.64 -5.46
C THR A 106 8.24 -32.56 -5.87
N LYS A 107 8.04 -33.63 -5.10
CA LYS A 107 6.91 -34.56 -5.23
C LYS A 107 5.53 -33.87 -5.22
N PRO A 108 5.23 -32.92 -4.32
CA PRO A 108 3.99 -32.15 -4.40
C PRO A 108 3.90 -31.31 -5.68
N GLY A 109 5.01 -30.76 -6.18
CA GLY A 109 5.06 -30.04 -7.45
C GLY A 109 4.65 -30.90 -8.66
N TRP A 110 5.13 -32.14 -8.74
CA TRP A 110 4.70 -33.08 -9.78
C TRP A 110 3.23 -33.48 -9.65
N ALA A 111 2.72 -33.65 -8.43
CA ALA A 111 1.31 -33.90 -8.19
C ALA A 111 0.43 -32.71 -8.62
N MET A 112 0.86 -31.48 -8.35
CA MET A 112 0.18 -30.26 -8.80
C MET A 112 0.08 -30.21 -10.32
N GLN A 113 1.16 -30.55 -11.03
CA GLN A 113 1.17 -30.58 -12.49
C GLN A 113 0.24 -31.67 -13.05
N ALA A 114 0.18 -32.85 -12.44
CA ALA A 114 -0.75 -33.91 -12.84
C ALA A 114 -2.22 -33.48 -12.66
N VAL A 115 -2.54 -32.82 -11.55
CA VAL A 115 -3.88 -32.26 -11.26
C VAL A 115 -4.24 -31.11 -12.21
N ALA A 116 -3.25 -30.33 -12.66
CA ALA A 116 -3.47 -29.25 -13.63
C ALA A 116 -3.93 -29.79 -15.00
N GLN A 117 -3.33 -30.90 -15.47
CA GLN A 117 -3.68 -31.55 -16.74
C GLN A 117 -5.11 -32.09 -16.71
N ASN A 118 -5.41 -33.03 -15.81
CA ASN A 118 -6.76 -33.55 -15.63
C ASN A 118 -6.99 -34.05 -14.20
N ARG A 119 -7.89 -33.36 -13.48
CA ARG A 119 -8.24 -33.70 -12.09
C ARG A 119 -8.97 -35.01 -11.94
N GLU A 120 -9.79 -35.40 -12.92
CA GLU A 120 -10.54 -36.65 -12.86
C GLU A 120 -9.61 -37.85 -12.98
N VAL A 121 -8.70 -37.80 -13.95
CA VAL A 121 -7.66 -38.83 -14.13
C VAL A 121 -6.73 -38.89 -12.92
N ALA A 122 -6.33 -37.72 -12.38
CA ALA A 122 -5.51 -37.64 -11.18
C ALA A 122 -6.18 -38.30 -9.96
N ARG A 123 -7.51 -38.21 -9.82
CA ARG A 123 -8.24 -38.86 -8.72
C ARG A 123 -8.27 -40.39 -8.85
N VAL A 124 -8.37 -40.91 -10.06
CA VAL A 124 -8.38 -42.37 -10.32
C VAL A 124 -7.03 -43.00 -9.97
N VAL A 125 -5.92 -42.30 -10.23
CA VAL A 125 -4.57 -42.76 -9.81
C VAL A 125 -4.28 -42.53 -8.31
N GLY A 126 -5.27 -42.07 -7.54
CA GLY A 126 -5.19 -41.92 -6.09
C GLY A 126 -4.60 -40.59 -5.60
N ILE A 127 -4.40 -39.59 -6.46
CA ILE A 127 -3.93 -38.27 -6.03
C ILE A 127 -5.08 -37.51 -5.36
N ASN A 128 -4.87 -37.10 -4.11
CA ASN A 128 -5.84 -36.30 -3.39
C ASN A 128 -5.84 -34.85 -3.92
N VAL A 129 -6.80 -34.54 -4.79
CA VAL A 129 -6.97 -33.22 -5.39
C VAL A 129 -7.23 -32.14 -4.33
N SER A 130 -7.98 -32.45 -3.27
CA SER A 130 -8.29 -31.47 -2.22
C SER A 130 -7.03 -30.99 -1.49
N ARG A 131 -6.13 -31.92 -1.12
CA ARG A 131 -4.82 -31.58 -0.54
C ARG A 131 -3.94 -30.81 -1.52
N THR A 132 -3.95 -31.22 -2.79
CA THR A 132 -3.14 -30.57 -3.83
C THR A 132 -3.59 -29.13 -4.06
N THR A 133 -4.90 -28.90 -4.14
CA THR A 133 -5.48 -27.56 -4.24
C THR A 133 -5.15 -26.74 -3.00
N ALA A 134 -5.34 -27.28 -1.78
CA ALA A 134 -4.99 -26.57 -0.55
C ALA A 134 -3.51 -26.18 -0.48
N GLN A 135 -2.59 -27.06 -0.92
CA GLN A 135 -1.17 -26.77 -0.99
C GLN A 135 -0.86 -25.61 -1.95
N VAL A 136 -1.59 -25.49 -3.06
CA VAL A 136 -1.40 -24.36 -4.00
C VAL A 136 -1.87 -23.04 -3.37
N TYR A 137 -3.00 -23.06 -2.66
CA TYR A 137 -3.46 -21.89 -1.91
C TYR A 137 -2.46 -21.46 -0.83
N LEU A 138 -1.89 -22.42 -0.10
CA LEU A 138 -0.85 -22.16 0.90
C LEU A 138 0.43 -21.59 0.26
N LEU A 139 0.90 -22.18 -0.84
CA LEU A 139 2.07 -21.71 -1.57
C LEU A 139 1.85 -20.28 -2.08
N ASN A 140 0.70 -20.01 -2.70
CA ASN A 140 0.37 -18.68 -3.21
C ASN A 140 0.30 -17.64 -2.09
N GLY A 141 -0.36 -17.96 -0.97
CA GLY A 141 -0.43 -17.08 0.20
C GLY A 141 0.94 -16.79 0.79
N LEU A 142 1.83 -17.80 0.87
CA LEU A 142 3.18 -17.62 1.38
C LEU A 142 4.02 -16.72 0.47
N MET A 143 3.96 -16.94 -0.85
CA MET A 143 4.65 -16.08 -1.82
C MET A 143 4.15 -14.63 -1.76
N MET A 144 2.82 -14.44 -1.76
CA MET A 144 2.22 -13.11 -1.71
C MET A 144 2.46 -12.41 -0.38
N GLY A 145 2.49 -13.15 0.72
CA GLY A 145 2.86 -12.62 2.03
C GLY A 145 4.28 -12.06 2.05
N VAL A 146 5.26 -12.83 1.56
CA VAL A 146 6.66 -12.39 1.47
C VAL A 146 6.79 -11.17 0.56
N ALA A 147 6.12 -11.17 -0.59
CA ALA A 147 6.14 -10.04 -1.52
C ALA A 147 5.47 -8.78 -0.93
N ALA A 148 4.31 -8.93 -0.28
CA ALA A 148 3.56 -7.82 0.32
C ALA A 148 4.32 -7.16 1.46
N VAL A 149 4.98 -7.94 2.33
CA VAL A 149 5.82 -7.41 3.42
C VAL A 149 6.95 -6.55 2.88
N LEU A 150 7.56 -6.95 1.75
CA LEU A 150 8.65 -6.18 1.14
C LEU A 150 8.16 -4.91 0.43
N ILE A 151 6.99 -4.98 -0.19
CA ILE A 151 6.42 -3.90 -1.00
C ILE A 151 5.70 -2.84 -0.13
N ALA A 152 5.14 -3.25 1.01
CA ALA A 152 4.35 -2.39 1.90
C ALA A 152 5.05 -1.08 2.33
N PRO A 153 6.36 -1.05 2.69
CA PRO A 153 7.03 0.17 3.11
C PRO A 153 7.07 1.24 2.00
N ILE A 154 7.22 0.83 0.75
CA ILE A 154 7.31 1.74 -0.40
C ILE A 154 5.99 2.49 -0.58
N TYR A 155 4.87 1.75 -0.54
CA TYR A 155 3.54 2.36 -0.65
C TYR A 155 3.17 3.12 0.62
N PHE A 156 3.50 2.63 1.82
CA PHE A 156 3.18 3.32 3.06
C PHE A 156 3.83 4.70 3.14
N VAL A 157 5.09 4.84 2.70
CA VAL A 157 5.77 6.14 2.64
C VAL A 157 5.03 7.10 1.69
N GLN A 158 4.55 6.63 0.53
CA GLN A 158 3.77 7.46 -0.38
C GLN A 158 2.37 7.82 0.18
N TYR A 159 1.69 6.88 0.85
CA TYR A 159 0.42 7.14 1.52
C TYR A 159 0.56 8.20 2.61
N ASN A 160 1.60 8.10 3.45
CA ASN A 160 1.83 9.05 4.53
C ASN A 160 2.32 10.40 3.98
N LEU A 161 3.14 10.40 2.92
CA LEU A 161 3.49 11.63 2.20
C LEU A 161 2.28 12.31 1.59
N GLY A 162 1.29 11.58 1.06
CA GLY A 162 0.06 12.14 0.50
C GLY A 162 -0.86 12.79 1.55
N ILE A 163 -0.94 12.23 2.76
CA ILE A 163 -1.71 12.81 3.87
C ILE A 163 -0.97 14.04 4.43
N VAL A 164 0.36 13.96 4.59
CA VAL A 164 1.18 15.08 5.07
C VAL A 164 1.34 16.20 4.03
N HIS A 165 1.30 15.92 2.72
CA HIS A 165 1.22 16.93 1.66
C HIS A 165 -0.21 17.47 1.46
N GLY A 166 -1.25 16.69 1.76
CA GLY A 166 -2.62 17.17 1.78
C GLY A 166 -2.85 18.23 2.86
N ASP A 167 -2.23 18.02 4.03
CA ASP A 167 -2.33 18.95 5.16
C ASP A 167 -1.40 20.16 5.00
N ARG A 168 -0.24 20.01 4.33
CA ARG A 168 0.69 21.11 4.02
C ARG A 168 0.47 21.78 2.67
N GLY A 169 -0.42 21.25 1.84
CA GLY A 169 -0.86 21.84 0.57
C GLY A 169 -1.88 22.96 0.73
N VAL A 170 -2.43 23.14 1.95
CA VAL A 170 -3.21 24.34 2.29
C VAL A 170 -2.26 25.52 2.41
N GLN A 171 -1.96 26.14 1.28
CA GLN A 171 -1.30 27.45 1.26
C GLN A 171 -2.10 28.41 2.16
N PRO A 172 -1.43 29.22 3.00
CA PRO A 172 -2.10 30.23 3.82
C PRO A 172 -2.78 31.25 2.89
N GLY A 173 -4.08 31.05 2.64
CA GLY A 173 -4.86 31.81 1.65
C GLY A 173 -5.97 30.99 0.99
N GLN A 174 -5.80 29.67 0.85
CA GLN A 174 -6.77 28.78 0.22
C GLN A 174 -7.94 28.36 1.13
N GLY A 175 -7.94 28.78 2.41
CA GLY A 175 -9.06 28.60 3.33
C GLY A 175 -10.35 29.35 2.94
N ARG A 176 -10.31 30.22 1.92
CA ARG A 176 -11.52 30.89 1.37
C ARG A 176 -12.34 30.01 0.44
N ALA A 177 -11.71 29.07 -0.29
CA ALA A 177 -12.43 28.18 -1.21
C ALA A 177 -13.17 27.05 -0.46
N LEU A 178 -12.65 26.64 0.71
CA LEU A 178 -13.23 25.61 1.56
C LEU A 178 -14.46 26.09 2.36
N ARG A 179 -14.85 27.37 2.26
CA ARG A 179 -16.04 27.95 2.90
C ARG A 179 -17.36 27.40 2.34
N TRP A 180 -17.33 26.82 1.14
CA TRP A 180 -18.53 26.35 0.43
C TRP A 180 -18.82 24.85 0.57
N LEU A 181 -18.01 24.11 1.34
CA LEU A 181 -18.24 22.68 1.56
C LEU A 181 -19.46 22.43 2.46
N PRO A 182 -20.45 21.64 2.02
CA PRO A 182 -21.60 21.28 2.84
C PRO A 182 -21.15 20.40 4.01
N GLY A 183 -21.48 20.81 5.24
CA GLY A 183 -21.23 20.04 6.47
C GLY A 183 -20.22 20.62 7.47
N ARG A 184 -19.60 21.78 7.21
CA ARG A 184 -18.84 22.49 8.26
C ARG A 184 -19.80 23.11 9.27
N PRO A 185 -19.58 22.97 10.59
CA PRO A 185 -20.35 23.73 11.58
C PRO A 185 -20.08 25.21 11.32
N ALA A 186 -21.12 25.93 10.89
CA ALA A 186 -21.06 27.35 10.64
C ALA A 186 -20.70 28.07 11.94
N GLY A 187 -19.41 28.40 12.10
CA GLY A 187 -18.95 29.25 13.19
C GLY A 187 -19.72 30.57 13.14
N ASP A 188 -20.52 30.80 14.18
CA ASP A 188 -21.37 31.94 14.53
C ASP A 188 -21.29 33.17 13.58
N VAL A 189 -21.83 33.03 12.37
CA VAL A 189 -22.07 34.15 11.44
C VAL A 189 -23.25 35.01 11.94
N ARG A 190 -24.07 34.48 12.86
CA ARG A 190 -25.28 35.14 13.37
C ARG A 190 -24.95 36.40 14.17
N ARG A 191 -23.82 36.45 14.89
CA ARG A 191 -23.36 37.67 15.57
C ARG A 191 -22.88 38.77 14.64
N ARG A 192 -22.45 38.46 13.41
CA ARG A 192 -21.81 39.43 12.52
C ARG A 192 -22.83 40.27 11.76
N ILE A 193 -23.94 39.65 11.32
CA ILE A 193 -25.02 40.33 10.58
C ILE A 193 -25.73 41.36 11.47
N HIS A 194 -25.83 41.08 12.78
CA HIS A 194 -26.55 41.96 13.70
C HIS A 194 -25.81 43.27 14.03
N LEU A 195 -24.51 43.35 13.76
CA LEU A 195 -23.65 44.50 14.09
C LEU A 195 -23.41 45.46 12.91
N ASP A 196 -23.84 45.09 11.70
CA ASP A 196 -23.62 45.91 10.50
C ASP A 196 -24.61 47.08 10.38
N GLY A 197 -25.74 47.03 11.09
CA GLY A 197 -26.68 48.16 11.22
C GLY A 197 -26.48 49.04 12.46
N VAL A 198 -25.53 48.71 13.34
CA VAL A 198 -25.31 49.44 14.60
C VAL A 198 -24.16 50.44 14.42
N PRO A 199 -24.39 51.76 14.59
CA PRO A 199 -23.33 52.76 14.50
C PRO A 199 -22.21 52.43 15.49
N ARG A 200 -20.95 52.61 15.06
CA ARG A 200 -19.72 52.16 15.76
C ARG A 200 -19.65 52.58 17.24
N CYS A 201 -20.36 53.64 17.63
CA CYS A 201 -20.41 54.17 18.99
C CYS A 201 -21.09 53.23 20.01
N LEU A 202 -22.00 52.36 19.57
CA LEU A 202 -22.77 51.44 20.43
C LEU A 202 -22.18 50.01 20.46
N ARG A 203 -21.07 49.77 19.75
CA ARG A 203 -20.41 48.46 19.75
C ARG A 203 -19.72 48.21 21.11
N PRO A 204 -19.82 47.00 21.67
CA PRO A 204 -19.10 46.66 22.90
C PRO A 204 -17.59 46.78 22.64
N GLY A 205 -16.96 47.81 23.24
CA GLY A 205 -15.53 48.12 23.05
C GLY A 205 -15.22 49.48 22.40
N GLY A 206 -16.21 50.33 22.11
CA GLY A 206 -15.99 51.67 21.55
C GLY A 206 -15.21 52.64 22.45
N PRO A 207 -14.50 53.64 21.87
CA PRO A 207 -13.51 54.48 22.56
C PRO A 207 -14.07 55.36 23.70
N HIS A 208 -15.38 55.59 23.76
CA HIS A 208 -15.98 56.42 24.83
C HIS A 208 -16.08 55.74 26.20
N ARG A 209 -15.96 54.41 26.29
CA ARG A 209 -15.98 53.73 27.61
C ARG A 209 -14.72 53.94 28.45
N ARG A 210 -13.64 54.50 27.88
CA ARG A 210 -12.41 54.78 28.64
C ARG A 210 -12.46 56.05 29.47
N LEU A 211 -13.43 56.95 29.23
CA LEU A 211 -13.58 58.20 29.99
C LEU A 211 -14.52 58.10 31.20
N ALA A 212 -15.31 57.03 31.33
CA ALA A 212 -16.20 56.82 32.48
C ALA A 212 -15.60 55.93 33.59
N ALA A 213 -14.31 55.57 33.49
CA ALA A 213 -13.59 54.75 34.47
C ALA A 213 -12.49 55.55 35.22
N GLN A 214 -12.50 56.88 35.11
CA GLN A 214 -11.62 57.78 35.84
C GLN A 214 -12.44 58.85 36.58
N THR A 215 -13.26 58.40 37.52
CA THR A 215 -13.76 59.15 38.69
C THR A 215 -14.05 58.15 39.78
#